data_AF-A0A6G1ZI32-F1
#
_entry.id   AF-A0A6G1ZI32-F1
#
_cell.length_a   1.000
_cell.length_b   1.000
_cell.length_c   1.000
_cell.angle_alpha   90.00
_cell.angle_beta   90.00
_cell.angle_gamma   90.00
#
_symmetry.space_group_name_H-M   'P 1'
#
loop_
_entity.id
_entity.type
_entity.pdbx_description
1 polymer ?
#
loop_
_entity_poly.entity_id
_entity_poly.type
_entity_poly.pdbx_seq_one_letter_code
_entity_poly.pdbx_strand_id
1 'polypeptide(L)'
;MKQASDVESILLNEVDNEKYVYLYLEGDTWCAYERSAYYLAMEFPVVLDKEIVHDGYEVILMKASFNVDKMQLPLFRTAVLRTVADDRVLFQMTRTIEGFVEWKEQQLKGLPA
;
A
#
# COMPACT_ATOMS: atom_id res chain seq x y z
N MET A 1 8.05 9.25 -10.98
CA MET A 1 6.63 9.36 -11.39
C MET A 1 6.19 8.00 -11.86
N LYS A 2 5.13 7.43 -11.27
CA LYS A 2 4.52 6.19 -11.77
C LYS A 2 3.83 6.46 -13.09
N GLN A 3 3.91 5.50 -14.01
CA GLN A 3 3.13 5.59 -15.24
C GLN A 3 1.68 5.19 -14.94
N ALA A 4 0.73 5.67 -15.73
CA ALA A 4 -0.68 5.35 -15.53
C ALA A 4 -0.98 3.85 -15.63
N SER A 5 -0.26 3.12 -16.49
CA SER A 5 -0.33 1.66 -16.56
C SER A 5 0.06 0.98 -15.23
N ASP A 6 1.01 1.56 -14.50
CA ASP A 6 1.41 1.05 -13.19
C ASP A 6 0.29 1.29 -12.18
N VAL A 7 -0.37 2.45 -12.24
CA VAL A 7 -1.50 2.80 -11.38
C VAL A 7 -2.69 1.90 -11.61
N GLU A 8 -3.07 1.64 -12.86
CA GLU A 8 -4.13 0.69 -13.19
C GLU A 8 -3.83 -0.70 -12.62
N SER A 9 -2.58 -1.17 -12.77
CA SER A 9 -2.17 -2.46 -12.22
C SER A 9 -2.21 -2.50 -10.70
N ILE A 10 -1.85 -1.40 -10.03
CA ILE A 10 -1.96 -1.26 -8.57
C ILE A 10 -3.43 -1.32 -8.17
N LEU A 11 -4.29 -0.53 -8.81
CA LEU A 11 -5.72 -0.51 -8.50
C LEU A 11 -6.39 -1.88 -8.73
N LEU A 12 -6.01 -2.61 -9.78
CA LEU A 12 -6.47 -3.98 -10.04
C LEU A 12 -6.02 -4.97 -8.97
N ASN A 13 -4.88 -4.74 -8.32
CA ASN A 13 -4.43 -5.57 -7.20
C ASN A 13 -5.13 -5.20 -5.88
N GLU A 14 -5.62 -3.97 -5.75
CA GLU A 14 -6.20 -3.45 -4.51
C GLU A 14 -7.73 -3.55 -4.46
N VAL A 15 -8.39 -3.60 -5.63
CA VAL A 15 -9.82 -3.89 -5.73
C VAL A 15 -10.10 -5.26 -5.12
N ASP A 16 -11.03 -5.30 -4.18
CA ASP A 16 -11.41 -6.51 -3.43
C ASP A 16 -10.25 -7.28 -2.76
N ASN A 17 -9.13 -6.60 -2.47
CA ASN A 17 -7.94 -7.20 -1.85
C ASN A 17 -8.09 -7.47 -0.34
N GLU A 18 -8.78 -8.52 0.06
CA GLU A 18 -9.01 -8.79 1.48
C GLU A 18 -7.84 -9.42 2.24
N LYS A 19 -6.80 -9.88 1.53
CA LYS A 19 -5.82 -10.84 2.08
C LYS A 19 -4.37 -10.59 1.72
N TYR A 20 -4.05 -9.67 0.82
CA TYR A 20 -2.68 -9.50 0.37
C TYR A 20 -2.15 -8.12 0.70
N VAL A 21 -0.84 -8.04 0.92
CA VAL A 21 -0.10 -6.79 0.98
C VAL A 21 0.90 -6.79 -0.14
N TYR A 22 0.67 -5.91 -1.10
CA TYR A 22 1.56 -5.64 -2.22
C TYR A 22 2.54 -4.53 -1.81
N LEU A 23 3.85 -4.84 -1.87
CA LEU A 23 4.92 -3.87 -1.75
C LEU A 23 5.59 -3.68 -3.11
N TYR A 24 5.79 -2.42 -3.47
CA TYR A 24 6.48 -1.98 -4.68
C TYR A 24 7.71 -1.18 -4.29
N LEU A 25 8.85 -1.47 -4.88
CA LEU A 25 10.09 -0.75 -4.61
C LEU A 25 10.14 0.53 -5.45
N GLU A 26 10.26 1.67 -4.78
CA GLU A 26 10.41 2.98 -5.40
C GLU A 26 11.67 3.65 -4.88
N GLY A 27 12.74 3.60 -5.67
CA GLY A 27 14.07 4.02 -5.22
C GLY A 27 14.54 3.14 -4.06
N ASP A 28 14.74 3.74 -2.89
CA ASP A 28 15.15 3.11 -1.65
C ASP A 28 13.98 2.93 -0.65
N THR A 29 12.74 2.99 -1.13
CA THR A 29 11.54 2.88 -0.30
C THR A 29 10.61 1.77 -0.77
N TRP A 30 10.13 0.97 0.18
CA TRP A 30 9.01 0.07 -0.04
C TRP A 30 7.71 0.83 0.13
N CYS A 31 6.85 0.71 -0.88
CA CYS A 31 5.58 1.41 -0.97
C CYS A 31 4.43 0.42 -1.09
N ALA A 32 3.38 0.66 -0.31
CA ALA A 32 2.10 -0.02 -0.39
C ALA A 32 1.01 1.00 -0.69
N TYR A 33 -0.06 0.55 -1.35
CA TYR A 33 -1.16 1.41 -1.79
C TYR A 33 -2.48 0.94 -1.23
N GLU A 34 -3.41 1.87 -1.04
CA GLU A 34 -4.80 1.58 -0.70
C GLU A 34 -4.95 0.59 0.47
N ARG A 35 -5.47 -0.61 0.23
CA ARG A 35 -5.75 -1.58 1.28
C ARG A 35 -4.46 -2.24 1.78
N SER A 36 -3.48 -2.48 0.91
CA SER A 36 -2.13 -2.85 1.33
C SER A 36 -1.49 -1.78 2.22
N ALA A 37 -1.69 -0.49 1.91
CA ALA A 37 -1.19 0.62 2.74
C ALA A 37 -1.82 0.60 4.13
N TYR A 38 -3.12 0.35 4.20
CA TYR A 38 -3.84 0.21 5.45
C TYR A 38 -3.32 -0.96 6.30
N TYR A 39 -3.21 -2.16 5.72
CA TYR A 39 -2.69 -3.33 6.45
C TYR A 39 -1.27 -3.10 6.96
N LEU A 40 -0.42 -2.50 6.12
CA LEU A 40 0.94 -2.16 6.50
C LEU A 40 0.96 -1.15 7.66
N ALA A 41 0.13 -0.11 7.62
CA ALA A 41 0.06 0.91 8.66
C ALA A 41 -0.45 0.39 10.02
N MET A 42 -1.27 -0.67 10.02
CA MET A 42 -1.80 -1.27 11.25
C MET A 42 -0.77 -2.13 11.99
N GLU A 43 0.19 -2.71 11.28
CA GLU A 43 1.11 -3.70 11.84
C GLU A 43 2.58 -3.22 11.83
N PHE A 44 2.92 -2.18 11.05
CA PHE A 44 4.28 -1.71 10.86
C PHE A 44 4.40 -0.16 10.88
N PRO A 45 5.46 0.42 11.46
CA PRO A 45 5.69 1.86 11.42
C PRO A 45 5.97 2.35 10.00
N VAL A 46 5.05 3.13 9.44
CA VAL A 46 5.15 3.68 8.08
C VAL A 46 4.95 5.18 8.06
N VAL A 47 5.41 5.82 7.00
CA VAL A 47 5.02 7.16 6.61
C VAL A 47 3.80 7.05 5.71
N LEU A 48 2.68 7.63 6.15
CA LEU A 48 1.47 7.74 5.35
C LEU A 48 1.50 9.02 4.52
N ASP A 49 1.16 8.89 3.24
CA ASP A 49 1.08 9.99 2.30
C ASP A 49 -0.04 9.77 1.28
N LYS A 50 -0.34 10.79 0.48
CA LYS A 50 -1.30 10.75 -0.62
C LYS A 50 -0.54 10.92 -1.93
N GLU A 51 -0.64 9.92 -2.80
CA GLU A 51 -0.06 10.00 -4.14
C GLU A 51 -1.14 10.45 -5.12
N ILE A 52 -0.93 11.62 -5.73
CA ILE A 52 -1.81 12.17 -6.76
C ILE A 52 -1.20 11.84 -8.12
N VAL A 53 -1.95 11.13 -8.95
CA VAL A 53 -1.55 10.79 -10.31
C VAL A 53 -2.45 11.52 -11.30
N HIS A 54 -1.82 12.22 -12.24
CA HIS A 54 -2.49 12.95 -13.31
C HIS A 54 -2.26 12.23 -14.64
N ASP A 55 -3.29 11.54 -15.14
CA ASP A 55 -3.29 11.00 -16.51
C ASP A 55 -4.71 11.03 -17.11
N GLY A 56 -5.11 12.18 -17.65
CA GLY A 56 -6.45 12.42 -18.18
C GLY A 56 -7.55 12.60 -17.11
N TYR A 57 -7.32 12.10 -15.89
CA TYR A 57 -8.10 12.32 -14.68
C TYR A 57 -7.18 12.33 -13.45
N GLU A 58 -7.63 12.95 -12.36
CA GLU A 58 -6.88 12.98 -11.10
C GLU A 58 -7.30 11.79 -10.23
N VAL A 59 -6.32 10.92 -9.92
CA VAL A 59 -6.51 9.80 -9.00
C VAL A 59 -5.70 10.06 -7.74
N ILE A 60 -6.37 10.03 -6.60
CA ILE A 60 -5.74 10.15 -5.28
C ILE A 60 -5.65 8.75 -4.67
N LEU A 61 -4.42 8.28 -4.47
CA LEU A 61 -4.12 7.01 -3.82
C LEU A 61 -3.60 7.24 -2.41
N MET A 62 -4.08 6.44 -1.46
CA MET A 62 -3.42 6.34 -0.16
C MET A 62 -2.13 5.53 -0.30
N LYS A 63 -1.02 6.06 0.23
CA LYS A 63 0.31 5.43 0.18
C LYS A 63 0.86 5.25 1.58
N ALA A 64 1.41 4.08 1.86
CA ALA A 64 2.26 3.83 3.02
C ALA A 64 3.66 3.51 2.53
N SER A 65 4.67 4.11 3.15
CA SER A 65 6.06 3.90 2.76
C SER A 65 7.01 3.75 3.94
N PHE A 66 8.07 2.98 3.74
CA PHE A 66 9.20 2.88 4.66
C PHE A 66 10.50 2.59 3.89
N ASN A 67 11.63 3.03 4.42
CA ASN A 67 12.93 2.80 3.80
C ASN A 67 13.31 1.31 3.85
N VAL A 68 13.97 0.81 2.80
CA VAL A 68 14.38 -0.60 2.68
C VAL A 68 15.17 -1.13 3.89
N ASP A 69 16.00 -0.29 4.52
CA ASP A 69 16.83 -0.67 5.67
C ASP A 69 15.99 -0.99 6.92
N LYS A 70 14.74 -0.50 6.97
CA LYS A 70 13.81 -0.79 8.06
C LYS A 70 13.10 -2.13 7.88
N MET A 71 13.25 -2.80 6.74
CA MET A 71 12.62 -4.08 6.49
C MET A 71 13.26 -5.17 7.35
N GLN A 72 12.61 -5.52 8.46
CA GLN A 72 13.01 -6.65 9.31
C GLN A 72 11.94 -7.73 9.25
N LEU A 73 12.33 -8.94 8.84
CA LEU A 73 11.39 -10.06 8.78
C LEU A 73 11.21 -10.73 10.15
N PRO A 74 9.97 -11.14 10.49
CA PRO A 74 8.76 -10.96 9.69
C PRO A 74 8.20 -9.53 9.81
N LEU A 75 7.96 -8.87 8.66
CA LEU A 75 7.35 -7.53 8.58
C LEU A 75 5.97 -7.49 9.24
N PHE A 76 5.24 -8.61 9.11
CA PHE A 76 3.93 -8.83 9.70
C PHE A 76 4.01 -10.08 10.56
N ARG A 77 3.56 -9.99 11.83
CA ARG A 77 3.48 -11.19 12.69
C ARG A 77 2.53 -12.25 12.15
N THR A 78 1.58 -11.84 11.31
CA THR A 78 0.47 -12.66 10.82
C THR A 78 0.42 -12.73 9.29
N ALA A 79 1.55 -12.62 8.59
CA ALA A 79 1.58 -12.79 7.14
C ALA A 79 2.63 -13.79 6.67
N VAL A 80 2.32 -14.44 5.56
CA VAL A 80 3.21 -15.38 4.87
C VAL A 80 3.75 -14.71 3.63
N LEU A 81 5.08 -14.70 3.48
CA LEU A 81 5.72 -14.24 2.26
C LEU A 81 5.40 -15.20 1.10
N ARG A 82 4.80 -14.68 0.02
CA ARG A 82 4.36 -15.47 -1.14
C ARG A 82 5.23 -15.28 -2.37
N THR A 83 5.62 -14.04 -2.65
CA THR A 83 6.42 -13.71 -3.83
C THR A 83 7.47 -12.69 -3.47
N VAL A 84 8.67 -12.88 -4.03
CA VAL A 84 9.78 -11.94 -3.96
C VAL A 84 10.31 -11.80 -5.38
N ALA A 85 10.33 -10.56 -5.86
CA ALA A 85 11.00 -10.12 -7.07
C ALA A 85 11.89 -8.92 -6.72
N ASP A 86 12.67 -8.44 -7.68
CA ASP A 86 13.62 -7.33 -7.45
C ASP A 86 12.91 -6.04 -7.01
N ASP A 87 11.73 -5.77 -7.56
CA ASP A 87 10.96 -4.54 -7.34
C ASP A 87 9.62 -4.77 -6.64
N ARG A 88 9.28 -6.03 -6.30
CA ARG A 88 7.95 -6.40 -5.78
C ARG A 88 8.03 -7.47 -4.72
N VAL A 89 7.27 -7.28 -3.64
CA VAL A 89 7.09 -8.29 -2.60
C VAL A 89 5.61 -8.45 -2.31
N LEU A 90 5.17 -9.70 -2.18
CA LEU A 90 3.78 -10.04 -1.87
C LEU A 90 3.71 -10.82 -0.56
N PHE A 91 2.94 -10.30 0.38
CA PHE A 91 2.56 -11.01 1.60
C PHE A 91 1.10 -11.42 1.54
N GLN A 92 0.79 -12.60 2.08
CA GLN A 92 -0.58 -13.01 2.36
C GLN A 92 -0.86 -12.94 3.85
N MET A 93 -1.83 -12.12 4.23
CA MET A 93 -2.36 -11.99 5.58
C MET A 93 -3.14 -13.26 5.97
N THR A 94 -2.95 -13.72 7.20
CA THR A 94 -3.71 -14.86 7.75
C THR A 94 -5.08 -14.46 8.28
N ARG A 95 -5.28 -13.17 8.54
CA ARG A 95 -6.54 -12.56 8.96
C ARG A 95 -6.79 -11.27 8.19
N THR A 96 -8.05 -10.99 7.89
CA THR A 96 -8.48 -9.71 7.34
C THR A 96 -8.62 -8.71 8.48
N ILE A 97 -8.10 -7.49 8.30
CA ILE A 97 -8.29 -6.39 9.24
C ILE A 97 -9.46 -5.55 8.71
N GLU A 98 -10.52 -5.43 9.49
CA GLU A 98 -11.70 -4.62 9.15
C GLU A 98 -11.47 -3.14 9.47
N GLY A 99 -12.19 -2.25 8.79
CA GLY A 99 -12.13 -0.79 9.04
C GLY A 99 -11.36 0.02 8.00
N PHE A 100 -11.04 -0.58 6.84
CA PHE A 100 -10.32 0.10 5.77
C PHE A 100 -11.05 1.36 5.26
N VAL A 101 -12.37 1.28 5.08
CA VAL A 101 -13.16 2.38 4.52
C VAL A 101 -13.18 3.57 5.47
N GLU A 102 -13.47 3.31 6.75
CA GLU A 102 -13.50 4.32 7.81
C GLU A 102 -12.13 4.94 8.03
N TRP A 103 -11.06 4.12 8.00
CA TRP A 103 -9.69 4.59 8.07
C TRP A 103 -9.37 5.51 6.89
N LYS A 104 -9.69 5.11 5.66
CA LYS A 104 -9.44 5.90 4.45
C LYS A 104 -10.16 7.24 4.51
N GLU A 105 -11.44 7.24 4.89
CA GLU A 105 -12.20 8.48 5.09
C GLU A 105 -11.54 9.41 6.11
N GLN A 106 -11.04 8.88 7.22
CA GLN A 106 -10.34 9.70 8.23
C GLN A 106 -9.05 10.32 7.67
N GLN A 107 -8.28 9.60 6.86
CA GLN A 107 -7.10 10.16 6.21
C GLN A 107 -7.45 11.25 5.17
N LEU A 108 -8.64 11.16 4.57
CA LEU A 108 -9.13 12.11 3.57
C LEU A 108 -9.82 13.35 4.17
N LYS A 109 -10.34 13.27 5.41
CA LYS A 109 -11.09 14.35 6.12
C LYS A 109 -10.33 15.66 6.39
N GLY A 110 -9.13 15.84 5.84
CA GLY A 110 -8.34 17.07 5.90
C GLY A 110 -8.17 17.82 4.58
N LEU A 111 -8.87 17.42 3.50
CA LEU A 111 -8.81 18.10 2.21
C LEU A 111 -9.90 19.19 2.12
N PRO A 112 -9.57 20.43 1.68
CA PRO A 112 -10.59 21.32 1.15
C PRO A 112 -11.19 20.69 -0.12
N ALA A 113 -12.50 20.82 -0.27
CA ALA A 113 -13.28 20.33 -1.40
C ALA A 113 -12.88 20.99 -2.73
#